data_AF-A0A651HIX4-F1
#
_entry.id   AF-A0A651HIX4-F1
#
_cell.length_a   1.000
_cell.length_b   1.000
_cell.length_c   1.000
_cell.angle_alpha   90.00
_cell.angle_beta   90.00
_cell.angle_gamma   90.00
#
_symmetry.space_group_name_H-M   'P 1'
#
loop_
_entity.id
_entity.type
_entity.pdbx_description
1 polymer ?
#
loop_
_entity_poly.entity_id
_entity_poly.type
_entity_poly.pdbx_seq_one_letter_code
_entity_poly.pdbx_strand_id
1 'polypeptide(L)'
;MRIPRLLRNPFVIIAVLVVGLGLGFVLAKFVALPIYKEQRQARLITLAERFYKEEDYSNANLTIRRAYLDNPDNVELWRLAVAIAEDGRLPEFFGYMRELIRLEPTVENRLKLARIALQAGSAQVAAATLAEIGADHLAQFLHPLFVGGDLGA
;
A
#
# COMPACT_ATOMS: atom_id res chain seq x y z
N MET A 1 7.96 33.93 -42.45
CA MET A 1 7.96 33.83 -40.97
C MET A 1 8.35 35.18 -40.38
N ARG A 2 7.37 35.95 -39.87
CA ARG A 2 7.62 37.25 -39.22
C ARG A 2 7.87 37.01 -37.73
N ILE A 3 9.10 37.25 -37.28
CA ILE A 3 9.44 37.22 -35.87
C ILE A 3 8.74 38.43 -35.20
N PRO A 4 7.84 38.23 -34.22
CA PRO A 4 7.08 39.33 -33.63
C PRO A 4 8.01 40.26 -32.83
N ARG A 5 7.84 41.58 -33.03
CA ARG A 5 8.62 42.67 -32.40
C ARG A 5 8.53 42.72 -30.86
N LEU A 6 7.76 41.84 -30.22
CA LEU A 6 7.68 41.72 -28.76
C LEU A 6 8.94 41.11 -28.10
N LEU A 7 9.80 40.42 -28.85
CA LEU A 7 11.04 39.82 -28.34
C LEU A 7 12.18 40.81 -28.05
N ARG A 8 11.97 42.12 -28.24
CA ARG A 8 12.99 43.15 -27.93
C ARG A 8 12.88 43.69 -26.50
N ASN A 9 11.82 43.37 -25.77
CA ASN A 9 11.64 43.84 -24.40
C ASN A 9 12.30 42.84 -23.43
N PRO A 10 13.37 43.24 -22.71
CA PRO A 10 14.07 42.34 -21.79
C PRO A 10 13.14 41.83 -20.69
N PHE A 11 12.13 42.62 -20.30
CA PHE A 11 11.11 42.23 -19.34
C PHE A 11 10.25 41.02 -19.78
N VAL A 12 9.97 40.88 -21.08
CA VAL A 12 9.20 39.74 -21.61
C VAL A 12 10.06 38.48 -21.61
N ILE A 13 11.35 38.62 -21.94
CA ILE A 13 12.32 37.51 -21.87
C ILE A 13 12.48 37.03 -20.43
N ILE A 14 12.62 37.97 -19.48
CA ILE A 14 12.71 37.67 -18.04
C ILE A 14 11.43 37.00 -17.55
N ALA A 15 10.25 37.49 -17.93
CA ALA A 15 8.97 36.88 -17.54
C ALA A 15 8.84 35.44 -18.07
N VAL A 16 9.23 35.18 -19.32
CA VAL A 16 9.22 33.82 -19.90
C VAL A 16 10.23 32.90 -19.21
N LEU A 17 11.42 33.41 -18.87
CA LEU A 17 12.44 32.66 -18.12
C LEU A 17 11.96 32.29 -16.71
N VAL A 18 11.34 33.23 -15.99
CA VAL A 18 10.81 33.00 -14.63
C VAL A 18 9.67 31.99 -14.66
N VAL A 19 8.75 32.11 -15.62
CA VAL A 19 7.64 31.15 -15.79
C VAL A 19 8.17 29.77 -16.19
N GLY A 20 9.14 29.70 -17.10
CA GLY A 20 9.79 28.45 -17.50
C GLY A 20 10.56 27.76 -16.37
N LEU A 21 11.31 28.52 -15.58
CA LEU A 21 12.02 28.01 -14.39
C LEU A 21 11.05 27.56 -13.29
N GLY A 22 9.97 28.32 -13.06
CA GLY A 22 8.92 27.96 -12.10
C GLY A 22 8.21 26.67 -12.48
N LEU A 23 7.81 26.53 -13.75
CA LEU A 23 7.22 25.30 -14.29
C LEU A 23 8.20 24.13 -14.22
N GLY A 24 9.46 24.34 -14.60
CA GLY A 24 10.50 23.31 -14.51
C GLY A 24 10.72 22.81 -13.08
N PHE A 25 10.68 23.71 -12.09
CA PHE A 25 10.79 23.36 -10.67
C PHE A 25 9.59 22.57 -10.15
N VAL A 26 8.37 22.93 -10.56
CA VAL A 26 7.14 22.20 -10.21
C VAL A 26 7.15 20.80 -10.82
N LEU A 27 7.48 20.68 -12.11
CA LEU A 27 7.60 19.37 -12.78
C LEU A 27 8.68 18.50 -12.13
N ALA A 28 9.84 19.06 -11.81
CA ALA A 28 10.90 18.32 -11.12
C ALA A 28 10.43 17.81 -9.75
N LYS A 29 9.71 18.61 -8.98
CA LYS A 29 9.19 18.21 -7.67
C LYS A 29 8.13 17.10 -7.79
N PHE A 30 7.23 17.17 -8.76
CA PHE A 30 6.17 16.18 -8.92
C PHE A 30 6.64 14.86 -9.54
N VAL A 31 7.63 14.89 -10.44
CA VAL A 31 8.08 13.68 -11.16
C VAL A 31 9.32 13.04 -10.54
N ALA A 32 10.30 13.83 -10.05
CA ALA A 32 11.54 13.26 -9.53
C ALA A 32 11.37 12.64 -8.13
N LEU A 33 10.49 13.19 -7.29
CA LEU A 33 10.25 12.67 -5.94
C LEU A 33 9.62 11.27 -5.89
N PRO A 34 8.56 10.93 -6.67
CA PRO A 34 7.98 9.58 -6.61
C PRO A 34 8.96 8.51 -7.12
N ILE A 35 9.64 8.77 -8.24
CA ILE A 35 10.59 7.82 -8.83
C ILE A 35 11.76 7.52 -7.88
N TYR A 36 12.27 8.55 -7.19
CA TYR A 36 13.34 8.37 -6.21
C TYR A 36 12.90 7.51 -5.01
N LYS A 37 11.66 7.70 -4.53
CA LYS A 37 11.10 6.93 -3.42
C LYS A 37 10.91 5.46 -3.78
N GLU A 38 10.42 5.16 -4.98
CA GLU A 38 10.24 3.78 -5.46
C GLU A 38 11.58 3.02 -5.53
N GLN A 39 12.64 3.65 -6.05
CA GLN A 39 13.96 3.03 -6.10
C GLN A 39 14.59 2.80 -4.72
N ARG A 40 14.31 3.68 -3.77
CA ARG A 40 14.76 3.52 -2.38
C ARG A 40 14.02 2.37 -1.71
N GLN A 41 12.70 2.29 -1.91
CA GLN A 41 11.88 1.20 -1.39
C GLN A 41 12.31 -0.15 -1.96
N ALA A 42 12.51 -0.26 -3.27
CA ALA A 42 12.95 -1.51 -3.90
C ALA A 42 14.26 -2.04 -3.29
N ARG A 43 15.23 -1.15 -3.03
CA ARG A 43 16.48 -1.52 -2.36
C ARG A 43 16.27 -2.04 -0.94
N LEU A 44 15.37 -1.42 -0.18
CA LEU A 44 15.03 -1.86 1.17
C LEU A 44 14.32 -3.22 1.15
N ILE A 45 13.42 -3.46 0.19
CA ILE A 45 12.76 -4.76 0.02
C ILE A 45 13.81 -5.85 -0.26
N THR A 46 14.73 -5.64 -1.20
CA THR A 46 15.80 -6.61 -1.50
C THR A 46 16.73 -6.86 -0.29
N LEU A 47 16.95 -5.87 0.57
CA LEU A 47 17.71 -6.06 1.81
C LEU A 47 16.91 -6.86 2.84
N ALA A 48 15.60 -6.59 2.99
CA ALA A 48 14.73 -7.36 3.86
C ALA A 48 14.64 -8.83 3.43
N GLU A 49 14.54 -9.09 2.12
CA GLU A 49 14.59 -10.45 1.57
C GLU A 49 15.90 -11.17 1.86
N ARG A 50 17.03 -10.45 1.84
CA ARG A 50 18.33 -11.03 2.21
C ARG A 50 18.37 -11.40 3.68
N PHE A 51 18.00 -10.49 4.57
CA PHE A 51 17.93 -10.81 6.00
C PHE A 51 16.93 -11.93 6.31
N TYR A 52 15.82 -11.99 5.60
CA TYR A 52 14.85 -13.07 5.73
C TYR A 52 15.44 -14.43 5.30
N LYS A 53 16.20 -14.48 4.20
CA LYS A 53 16.94 -15.68 3.78
C LYS A 53 18.04 -16.10 4.76
N GLU A 54 18.57 -15.14 5.51
CA GLU A 54 19.55 -15.36 6.57
C GLU A 54 18.89 -15.71 7.93
N GLU A 55 17.55 -15.85 7.96
CA GLU A 55 16.73 -16.07 9.16
C GLU A 55 16.88 -14.96 10.23
N ASP A 56 17.41 -13.80 9.85
CA ASP A 56 17.52 -12.62 10.70
C ASP A 56 16.23 -11.80 10.65
N TYR A 57 15.19 -12.33 11.28
CA TYR A 57 13.87 -11.71 11.30
C TYR A 57 13.86 -10.32 11.96
N SER A 58 14.78 -10.05 12.89
CA SER A 58 14.89 -8.76 13.57
C SER A 58 15.37 -7.66 12.61
N ASN A 59 16.47 -7.91 11.89
CA ASN A 59 16.98 -6.95 10.91
C ASN A 59 16.07 -6.87 9.67
N ALA A 60 15.44 -7.98 9.27
CA ALA A 60 14.42 -7.97 8.23
C ALA A 60 13.25 -7.05 8.61
N ASN A 61 12.70 -7.19 9.81
CA ASN A 61 11.60 -6.35 10.30
C ASN A 61 12.00 -4.87 10.38
N LEU A 62 13.20 -4.54 10.88
CA LEU A 62 13.69 -3.16 10.90
C LEU A 62 13.78 -2.55 9.50
N THR A 63 14.19 -3.35 8.52
CA THR A 63 14.30 -2.91 7.12
C THR A 63 12.92 -2.67 6.51
N ILE A 64 11.97 -3.56 6.76
CA ILE A 64 10.55 -3.40 6.37
C ILE A 64 9.96 -2.13 6.98
N ARG A 65 10.24 -1.85 8.26
CA ARG A 65 9.75 -0.64 8.94
C ARG A 65 10.21 0.64 8.28
N ARG A 66 11.40 0.65 7.70
CA ARG A 66 11.89 1.79 6.90
C ARG A 66 11.23 1.84 5.52
N ALA A 67 10.97 0.68 4.91
CA ALA A 67 10.43 0.59 3.57
C ALA A 67 8.99 1.13 3.45
N TYR A 68 8.12 0.92 4.44
CA TYR A 68 6.73 1.42 4.35
C TYR A 68 6.62 2.92 4.65
N LEU A 69 7.61 3.53 5.31
CA LEU A 69 7.64 4.99 5.50
C LEU A 69 7.81 5.73 4.17
N ASP A 70 8.47 5.10 3.19
CA ASP A 70 8.70 5.68 1.87
C ASP A 70 7.47 5.53 0.96
N ASN A 71 6.80 4.36 1.00
CA ASN A 71 5.57 4.09 0.26
C ASN A 71 4.71 3.02 0.98
N PRO A 72 3.64 3.44 1.70
CA PRO A 72 2.79 2.53 2.46
C PRO A 72 1.76 1.77 1.62
N ASP A 73 1.60 2.09 0.34
CA ASP A 73 0.57 1.48 -0.54
C ASP A 73 1.12 0.30 -1.36
N ASN A 74 2.37 -0.10 -1.12
CA ASN A 74 2.98 -1.25 -1.78
C ASN A 74 2.52 -2.56 -1.13
N VAL A 75 1.63 -3.28 -1.81
CA VAL A 75 1.09 -4.58 -1.36
C VAL A 75 2.19 -5.63 -1.13
N GLU A 76 3.16 -5.74 -2.04
CA GLU A 76 4.22 -6.76 -1.94
C GLU A 76 5.08 -6.56 -0.69
N LEU A 77 5.30 -5.31 -0.31
CA LEU A 77 5.99 -4.99 0.94
C LEU A 77 5.23 -5.54 2.16
N TRP A 78 3.91 -5.38 2.22
CA TRP A 78 3.10 -5.89 3.32
C TRP A 78 3.03 -7.40 3.34
N ARG A 79 2.97 -8.06 2.17
CA ARG A 79 3.07 -9.53 2.09
C ARG A 79 4.39 -10.04 2.66
N LEU A 80 5.51 -9.42 2.29
CA LEU A 80 6.83 -9.76 2.83
C LEU A 80 6.89 -9.49 4.35
N ALA A 81 6.34 -8.36 4.82
CA ALA A 81 6.26 -8.04 6.23
C ALA A 81 5.50 -9.11 7.04
N VAL A 82 4.37 -9.57 6.52
CA VAL A 82 3.56 -10.64 7.12
C VAL A 82 4.34 -11.95 7.16
N ALA A 83 5.04 -12.33 6.08
CA ALA A 83 5.86 -13.54 6.05
C ALA A 83 6.99 -13.52 7.09
N ILE A 84 7.75 -12.42 7.14
CA ILE A 84 8.82 -12.22 8.13
C ILE A 84 8.26 -12.28 9.56
N ALA A 85 7.11 -11.65 9.80
CA ALA A 85 6.50 -11.61 11.13
C ALA A 85 5.89 -12.96 11.55
N GLU A 86 5.35 -13.73 10.62
CA GLU A 86 4.81 -15.07 10.88
C GLU A 86 5.95 -16.03 11.27
N ASP A 87 7.00 -16.10 10.46
CA ASP A 87 8.12 -17.02 10.68
C ASP A 87 8.97 -16.62 11.89
N GLY A 88 9.22 -15.32 12.04
CA GLY A 88 9.93 -14.76 13.20
C GLY A 88 9.08 -14.68 14.47
N ARG A 89 7.79 -15.07 14.41
CA ARG A 89 6.80 -14.95 15.51
C ARG A 89 6.79 -13.56 16.15
N LEU A 90 6.89 -12.53 15.31
CA LEU A 90 6.99 -11.15 15.72
C LEU A 90 5.61 -10.60 16.17
N PRO A 91 5.55 -9.78 17.23
CA PRO A 91 4.30 -9.23 17.74
C PRO A 91 3.59 -8.29 16.73
N GLU A 92 4.34 -7.73 15.78
CA GLU A 92 3.82 -6.83 14.74
C GLU A 92 2.95 -7.54 13.69
N PHE A 93 2.91 -8.88 13.68
CA PHE A 93 2.14 -9.69 12.72
C PHE A 93 0.70 -9.18 12.55
N PHE A 94 -0.02 -8.97 13.65
CA PHE A 94 -1.42 -8.51 13.62
C PHE A 94 -1.55 -7.10 13.05
N GLY A 95 -0.55 -6.24 13.27
CA GLY A 95 -0.47 -4.91 12.64
C GLY A 95 -0.32 -5.03 11.13
N TYR A 96 0.64 -5.81 10.67
CA TYR A 96 0.94 -5.99 9.25
C TYR A 96 -0.19 -6.68 8.49
N MET A 97 -0.84 -7.66 9.10
CA MET A 97 -1.97 -8.35 8.50
C MET A 97 -3.18 -7.42 8.31
N ARG A 98 -3.44 -6.48 9.24
CA ARG A 98 -4.51 -5.49 9.07
C ARG A 98 -4.25 -4.56 7.88
N GLU A 99 -3.02 -4.09 7.71
CA GLU A 99 -2.65 -3.28 6.55
C GLU A 99 -2.72 -4.07 5.24
N LEU A 100 -2.30 -5.34 5.25
CA LEU A 100 -2.44 -6.21 4.09
C LEU A 100 -3.91 -6.43 3.72
N ILE A 101 -4.80 -6.68 4.68
CA ILE A 101 -6.25 -6.82 4.44
C ILE A 101 -6.87 -5.50 3.95
N ARG A 102 -6.37 -4.34 4.41
CA ARG A 102 -6.83 -3.03 3.93
C ARG A 102 -6.55 -2.84 2.44
N LEU A 103 -5.38 -3.28 1.97
CA LEU A 103 -4.99 -3.17 0.57
C LEU A 103 -5.54 -4.32 -0.29
N GLU A 104 -5.58 -5.53 0.27
CA GLU A 104 -6.05 -6.76 -0.36
C GLU A 104 -7.08 -7.45 0.54
N PRO A 105 -8.36 -7.01 0.48
CA PRO A 105 -9.44 -7.55 1.31
C PRO A 105 -9.92 -8.91 0.79
N THR A 106 -9.01 -9.88 0.70
CA THR A 106 -9.33 -11.24 0.28
C THR A 106 -9.81 -12.08 1.46
N VAL A 107 -10.69 -13.05 1.18
CA VAL A 107 -11.15 -14.02 2.18
C VAL A 107 -9.98 -14.83 2.74
N GLU A 108 -9.00 -15.16 1.90
CA GLU A 108 -7.80 -15.90 2.29
C GLU A 108 -6.98 -15.14 3.35
N ASN A 109 -6.75 -13.84 3.17
CA ASN A 109 -6.02 -13.01 4.13
C ASN A 109 -6.77 -12.91 5.47
N ARG A 110 -8.09 -12.76 5.44
CA ARG A 110 -8.94 -12.73 6.64
C ARG A 110 -8.96 -14.08 7.38
N LEU A 111 -9.01 -15.19 6.65
CA LEU A 111 -8.91 -16.54 7.22
C LEU A 111 -7.54 -16.79 7.85
N LYS A 112 -6.46 -16.33 7.20
CA LYS A 112 -5.10 -16.42 7.74
C LYS A 112 -4.99 -15.67 9.06
N LEU A 113 -5.55 -14.47 9.16
CA LEU A 113 -5.62 -13.71 10.41
C LEU A 113 -6.39 -14.47 11.49
N ALA A 114 -7.58 -14.98 11.19
CA ALA A 114 -8.40 -15.74 12.13
C ALA A 114 -7.67 -16.99 12.66
N ARG A 115 -7.01 -17.75 11.78
CA ARG A 115 -6.23 -18.94 12.14
C ARG A 115 -5.11 -18.60 13.14
N ILE A 116 -4.32 -17.57 12.85
CA ILE A 116 -3.20 -17.17 13.71
C ILE A 116 -3.71 -16.58 15.04
N ALA A 117 -4.80 -15.81 15.01
CA ALA A 117 -5.45 -15.31 16.22
C ALA A 117 -5.91 -16.45 17.15
N LEU A 118 -6.48 -17.54 16.60
CA LEU A 118 -6.83 -18.73 17.38
C LEU A 118 -5.60 -19.40 17.98
N GLN A 119 -4.53 -19.57 17.20
CA GLN A 119 -3.28 -20.16 17.69
C GLN A 119 -2.64 -19.33 18.82
N ALA A 120 -2.78 -18.00 18.75
CA ALA A 120 -2.32 -17.08 19.78
C ALA A 120 -3.28 -16.99 21.00
N GLY A 121 -4.37 -17.76 21.03
CA GLY A 121 -5.37 -17.75 22.11
C GLY A 121 -6.31 -16.54 22.10
N SER A 122 -6.27 -15.72 21.04
CA SER A 122 -7.11 -14.52 20.88
C SER A 122 -8.43 -14.86 20.18
N ALA A 123 -9.28 -15.62 20.87
CA ALA A 123 -10.57 -16.11 20.34
C ALA A 123 -11.52 -14.98 19.89
N GLN A 124 -11.45 -13.81 20.53
CA GLN A 124 -12.30 -12.66 20.20
C GLN A 124 -11.98 -12.09 18.82
N VAL A 125 -10.68 -11.97 18.48
CA VAL A 125 -10.22 -11.46 17.18
C VAL A 125 -10.61 -12.43 16.05
N ALA A 126 -10.47 -13.74 16.31
CA ALA A 126 -10.87 -14.77 15.36
C ALA A 126 -12.38 -14.78 15.12
N ALA A 127 -13.20 -14.71 16.18
CA ALA A 127 -14.65 -14.69 16.07
C ALA A 127 -15.16 -13.46 15.30
N ALA A 128 -14.60 -12.27 15.59
CA ALA A 128 -14.95 -11.05 14.87
C ALA A 128 -14.63 -11.16 13.37
N THR A 129 -13.43 -11.63 13.03
CA THR A 129 -13.00 -11.75 11.63
C THR A 129 -13.85 -12.77 10.85
N LEU A 130 -14.22 -13.90 11.48
CA LEU A 130 -15.08 -14.92 10.86
C LEU A 130 -16.52 -14.43 10.69
N ALA A 131 -17.04 -13.64 11.65
CA ALA A 131 -18.37 -13.04 11.54
C ALA A 131 -18.47 -12.06 10.36
N GLU A 132 -17.43 -11.24 10.15
CA GLU A 132 -17.36 -10.33 8.99
C GLU A 132 -17.32 -11.10 7.66
N ILE A 133 -16.50 -12.15 7.55
CA ILE A 133 -16.47 -13.01 6.35
C ILE A 133 -17.84 -13.62 6.08
N GLY A 134 -18.50 -14.13 7.12
CA GLY A 134 -19.84 -14.72 7.02
C GLY A 134 -20.88 -13.71 6.55
N ALA A 135 -20.89 -12.50 7.11
CA ALA A 135 -21.82 -11.43 6.73
C ALA A 135 -21.63 -10.99 5.28
N ASP A 136 -20.39 -10.79 4.83
CA ASP A 136 -20.07 -10.38 3.46
C ASP A 136 -20.48 -11.44 2.43
N HIS A 137 -20.20 -12.71 2.73
CA HIS A 137 -20.59 -13.82 1.86
C HIS A 137 -22.11 -13.95 1.80
N LEU A 138 -22.80 -13.94 2.95
CA LEU A 138 -24.26 -13.99 2.99
C LEU A 138 -24.90 -12.82 2.24
N ALA A 139 -24.37 -11.60 2.33
CA ALA A 139 -24.86 -10.46 1.55
C ALA A 139 -24.70 -10.69 0.04
N GLN A 140 -23.59 -11.29 -0.40
CA GLN A 140 -23.35 -11.62 -1.81
C GLN A 140 -24.29 -12.72 -2.34
N PHE A 141 -24.64 -13.72 -1.52
CA PHE A 141 -25.57 -14.80 -1.89
C PHE A 141 -27.05 -14.42 -1.76
N LEU A 142 -27.39 -13.46 -0.91
CA LEU A 142 -28.78 -13.00 -0.72
C LEU A 142 -29.18 -11.90 -1.72
N HIS A 143 -28.22 -11.20 -2.33
CA HIS A 143 -28.49 -10.15 -3.33
C HIS A 143 -29.30 -10.60 -4.57
N PRO A 144 -29.16 -11.84 -5.10
CA PRO A 144 -30.01 -12.32 -6.19
C PRO A 144 -31.43 -12.72 -5.75
N LEU A 145 -31.62 -13.05 -4.46
CA LEU A 145 -32.91 -13.56 -3.96
C LEU A 145 -33.92 -12.45 -3.64
N PHE A 146 -33.45 -11.21 -3.46
CA PHE A 146 -34.30 -10.06 -3.16
C PHE A 146 -34.60 -9.13 -4.35
N VAL A 147 -33.92 -9.28 -5.50
CA VAL A 147 -34.13 -8.41 -6.69
C VAL A 147 -35.16 -8.98 -7.67
N GLY A 148 -35.59 -10.24 -7.53
CA GLY A 148 -36.66 -10.85 -8.34
C GLY A 148 -38.08 -10.68 -7.78
N GLY A 149 -38.24 -9.94 -6.68
CA GLY A 149 -39.49 -9.77 -5.95
C GLY A 149 -40.18 -8.42 -6.21
N ASP A 150 -40.14 -7.92 -7.45
CA ASP A 150 -41.14 -6.93 -7.88
C ASP A 150 -42.49 -7.66 -7.98
N LEU A 151 -43.14 -7.74 -6.81
CA LEU A 151 -44.56 -7.95 -6.67
C LEU A 151 -45.25 -6.76 -7.34
N GLY A 152 -45.52 -6.89 -8.64
CA GLY A 152 -46.58 -6.15 -9.30
C GLY A 152 -47.91 -6.49 -8.65
N ALA A 153 -48.26 -5.71 -7.63
CA ALA A 153 -49.60 -5.57 -7.08
C ALA A 153 -50.29 -4.36 -7.74
#